data_AF-E6YNA0-F1
#
_entry.id   AF-E6YNA0-F1
#
_cell.length_a   1.000
_cell.length_b   1.000
_cell.length_c   1.000
_cell.angle_alpha   90.00
_cell.angle_beta   90.00
_cell.angle_gamma   90.00
#
_symmetry.space_group_name_H-M   'P 1'
#
loop_
_entity.id
_entity.type
_entity.pdbx_description
1 polymer ?
#
loop_
_entity_poly.entity_id
_entity_poly.type
_entity_poly.pdbx_seq_one_letter_code
_entity_poly.pdbx_strand_id
1 'polypeptide(L)'
;MKNIPFVKEDEILIILCEDEINDTYDGPLEREEVIELVENKYDDVVRLLRLDLRSLHADDVSEKIAELYMNMKIRDGYDQDEQVAPFIFNSDAYHAYLDQKIAQEYEDNLYGSYEKQHRLRWSDVLNEY
;
A
#
# COMPACT_ATOMS: atom_id res chain seq x y z
N MET A 1 18.96 -6.62 -11.17
CA MET A 1 17.70 -7.38 -11.17
C MET A 1 16.89 -6.84 -12.34
N LYS A 2 16.33 -7.67 -13.22
CA LYS A 2 15.45 -7.13 -14.28
C LYS A 2 14.25 -6.51 -13.57
N ASN A 3 14.04 -5.19 -13.72
CA ASN A 3 12.76 -4.60 -13.37
C ASN A 3 11.73 -5.29 -14.26
N ILE A 4 10.87 -6.08 -13.62
CA ILE A 4 9.74 -6.69 -14.30
C ILE A 4 8.64 -5.64 -14.15
N PRO A 5 8.24 -4.99 -15.25
CA PRO A 5 7.24 -3.95 -15.16
C PRO A 5 5.93 -4.55 -14.67
N PHE A 6 5.17 -3.75 -13.91
CA PHE A 6 3.88 -4.16 -13.35
C PHE A 6 2.86 -4.40 -14.47
N VAL A 7 2.88 -3.52 -15.48
CA VAL A 7 2.16 -3.63 -16.74
C VAL A 7 3.17 -3.83 -17.85
N LYS A 8 3.05 -4.90 -18.63
CA LYS A 8 3.95 -5.14 -19.79
C LYS A 8 3.55 -4.28 -20.99
N GLU A 9 4.44 -4.19 -21.99
CA GLU A 9 4.14 -3.53 -23.29
C GLU A 9 2.90 -4.10 -24.01
N ASP A 10 2.57 -5.38 -23.79
CA ASP A 10 1.37 -6.01 -24.35
C ASP A 10 0.14 -5.91 -23.42
N GLU A 11 0.23 -5.17 -22.32
CA GLU A 11 -0.83 -5.02 -21.31
C GLU A 11 -1.28 -3.56 -21.20
N ILE A 12 -2.54 -3.36 -20.83
CA ILE A 12 -3.15 -2.04 -20.59
C ILE A 12 -3.66 -2.01 -19.16
N LEU A 13 -3.37 -0.93 -18.45
CA LEU A 13 -4.00 -0.62 -17.17
C LEU A 13 -5.26 0.21 -17.42
N ILE A 14 -6.37 -0.23 -16.84
CA ILE A 14 -7.66 0.46 -16.89
C ILE A 14 -7.99 0.90 -15.47
N ILE A 15 -8.15 2.20 -15.30
CA ILE A 15 -8.52 2.82 -14.03
C ILE A 15 -10.01 3.17 -14.11
N LEU A 16 -10.78 2.58 -13.21
CA LEU A 16 -12.22 2.81 -13.11
C LEU A 16 -12.50 3.73 -11.93
N CYS A 17 -13.05 4.90 -12.22
CA CYS A 17 -13.43 5.91 -11.23
C CYS A 17 -14.95 6.01 -11.11
N GLU A 18 -15.44 6.50 -9.97
CA GLU A 18 -16.89 6.65 -9.75
C GLU A 18 -17.50 7.75 -10.65
N ASP A 19 -16.77 8.84 -10.90
CA ASP A 19 -17.23 10.04 -11.63
C ASP A 19 -16.98 10.04 -13.16
N GLU A 20 -17.26 8.91 -13.82
CA GLU A 20 -17.22 8.71 -15.29
C GLU A 20 -15.87 8.91 -16.03
N ILE A 21 -14.85 9.53 -15.41
CA ILE A 21 -13.50 9.65 -15.98
C ILE A 21 -12.76 8.33 -15.78
N ASN A 22 -12.96 7.42 -16.73
CA ASN A 22 -12.16 6.21 -16.85
C ASN A 22 -10.96 6.49 -17.75
N ASP A 23 -9.76 6.18 -17.28
CA ASP A 23 -8.55 6.35 -18.04
C ASP A 23 -7.84 5.02 -18.28
N THR A 24 -7.16 4.95 -19.42
CA THR A 24 -6.39 3.78 -19.82
C THR A 24 -4.94 4.17 -20.09
N TYR A 25 -4.03 3.34 -19.62
CA TYR A 25 -2.59 3.54 -19.77
C TYR A 25 -1.97 2.32 -20.41
N ASP A 26 -1.24 2.52 -21.49
CA ASP A 26 -0.41 1.51 -22.13
C ASP A 26 0.85 1.23 -21.31
N GLY A 27 1.24 -0.04 -21.24
CA GLY A 27 2.53 -0.40 -20.68
C GLY A 27 3.71 -0.02 -21.59
N PRO A 28 4.94 -0.07 -21.05
CA PRO A 28 5.30 -0.65 -19.77
C PRO A 28 5.21 0.36 -18.62
N LEU A 29 4.59 -0.04 -17.52
CA LEU A 29 4.52 0.77 -16.30
C LEU A 29 5.17 0.03 -15.13
N GLU A 30 6.01 0.72 -14.39
CA GLU A 30 6.57 0.23 -13.12
C GLU A 30 5.56 0.38 -11.98
N ARG A 31 5.83 -0.27 -10.84
CA ARG A 31 4.87 -0.29 -9.71
C ARG A 31 4.69 1.10 -9.11
N GLU A 32 5.79 1.82 -8.98
CA GLU A 32 5.85 3.16 -8.41
C GLU A 32 5.07 4.15 -9.29
N GLU A 33 5.20 4.03 -10.61
CA GLU A 33 4.45 4.86 -11.57
C GLU A 33 2.94 4.62 -11.45
N VAL A 34 2.51 3.37 -11.27
CA VAL A 34 1.09 3.05 -11.08
C VAL A 34 0.56 3.65 -9.78
N ILE A 35 1.35 3.63 -8.70
CA ILE A 35 0.99 4.25 -7.43
C ILE A 35 0.90 5.77 -7.59
N GLU A 36 1.89 6.41 -8.21
CA GLU A 36 1.89 7.85 -8.46
C GLU A 36 0.71 8.29 -9.32
N LEU A 37 0.30 7.49 -10.31
CA LEU A 37 -0.88 7.77 -11.14
C LEU A 37 -2.16 7.77 -10.31
N VAL A 38 -2.32 6.77 -9.45
CA VAL A 38 -3.50 6.67 -8.58
C VAL A 38 -3.51 7.82 -7.56
N GLU A 39 -2.38 8.08 -6.90
CA GLU A 39 -2.28 9.11 -5.85
C GLU A 39 -2.39 10.54 -6.38
N ASN A 40 -1.83 10.86 -7.56
CA ASN A 40 -1.80 12.24 -8.05
C ASN A 40 -2.97 12.63 -8.97
N LYS A 41 -3.66 11.66 -9.59
CA LYS A 41 -4.66 11.97 -10.62
C LYS A 41 -6.09 11.57 -10.26
N TYR A 42 -6.31 10.62 -9.36
CA TYR A 42 -7.63 10.05 -9.14
C TYR A 42 -7.92 9.85 -7.65
N ASP A 43 -8.75 10.72 -7.09
CA ASP A 43 -9.19 10.59 -5.70
C ASP A 43 -10.26 9.49 -5.53
N ASP A 44 -11.06 9.25 -6.58
CA ASP A 44 -12.24 8.36 -6.55
C ASP A 44 -12.05 7.07 -7.35
N VAL A 45 -10.86 6.46 -7.28
CA VAL A 45 -10.60 5.15 -7.92
C VAL A 45 -11.40 4.08 -7.19
N VAL A 46 -12.20 3.34 -7.95
CA VAL A 46 -13.02 2.23 -7.47
C VAL A 46 -12.35 0.90 -7.78
N ARG A 47 -11.79 0.73 -8.99
CA ARG A 47 -11.13 -0.51 -9.41
C ARG A 47 -10.01 -0.27 -10.41
N LEU A 48 -9.03 -1.17 -10.39
CA LEU A 48 -7.90 -1.22 -11.30
C LEU A 48 -7.89 -2.58 -12.01
N LEU A 49 -8.04 -2.55 -13.33
CA LEU A 49 -8.01 -3.75 -14.16
C LEU A 49 -6.78 -3.75 -15.04
N ARG A 50 -6.13 -4.90 -15.18
CA ARG A 50 -5.02 -5.10 -16.11
C ARG A 50 -5.48 -6.00 -17.23
N LEU A 51 -5.52 -5.47 -18.44
CA LEU A 51 -5.92 -6.17 -19.65
C LEU A 51 -4.67 -6.66 -20.39
N ASP A 52 -4.54 -7.97 -20.59
CA ASP A 52 -3.54 -8.55 -21.49
C ASP A 52 -4.10 -8.58 -22.92
N LEU A 53 -3.45 -7.87 -23.84
CA LEU A 53 -3.88 -7.77 -25.24
C LEU A 53 -3.69 -9.07 -26.02
N ARG A 54 -2.83 -9.99 -25.55
CA ARG A 54 -2.57 -11.27 -26.23
C ARG A 54 -3.62 -12.31 -25.89
N SER A 55 -3.97 -12.40 -24.61
CA SER A 55 -4.98 -13.35 -24.13
C SER A 55 -6.38 -12.75 -24.08
N LEU A 56 -6.51 -11.42 -24.22
CA LEU A 56 -7.74 -10.64 -24.00
C LEU A 56 -8.35 -10.90 -22.62
N HIS A 57 -7.52 -11.23 -21.64
CA HIS A 57 -7.93 -11.47 -20.27
C HIS A 57 -7.75 -10.19 -19.44
N ALA A 58 -8.75 -9.88 -18.62
CA ALA A 58 -8.71 -8.77 -17.68
C ALA A 58 -8.57 -9.31 -16.25
N ASP A 59 -7.43 -9.05 -15.63
CA ASP A 59 -7.17 -9.34 -14.22
C ASP A 59 -7.60 -8.14 -13.37
N ASP A 60 -8.27 -8.38 -12.25
CA ASP A 60 -8.45 -7.36 -11.20
C ASP A 60 -7.17 -7.27 -10.38
N VAL A 61 -6.52 -6.10 -10.43
CA VAL A 61 -5.25 -5.83 -9.75
C VAL A 61 -5.41 -4.83 -8.60
N SER A 62 -6.64 -4.45 -8.25
CA SER A 62 -6.96 -3.47 -7.21
C SER A 62 -6.33 -3.85 -5.87
N GLU A 63 -6.51 -5.11 -5.45
CA GLU A 63 -5.97 -5.63 -4.19
C GLU A 63 -4.44 -5.59 -4.18
N LYS A 64 -3.81 -5.98 -5.29
CA LYS A 64 -2.36 -6.01 -5.41
C LYS A 64 -1.76 -4.60 -5.36
N ILE A 65 -2.45 -3.61 -5.92
CA ILE A 65 -2.03 -2.21 -5.86
C ILE A 65 -2.26 -1.66 -4.45
N ALA A 66 -3.37 -2.01 -3.80
CA ALA A 66 -3.63 -1.63 -2.40
C ALA A 66 -2.56 -2.19 -1.45
N GLU A 67 -2.14 -3.45 -1.63
CA GLU A 67 -1.05 -4.05 -0.88
C GLU A 67 0.28 -3.30 -1.11
N LEU A 68 0.61 -2.95 -2.35
CA LEU A 68 1.82 -2.20 -2.67
C LEU A 68 1.79 -0.80 -2.05
N TYR A 69 0.64 -0.12 -2.12
CA TYR A 69 0.41 1.20 -1.53
C TYR A 69 0.61 1.15 -0.01
N MET A 70 -0.03 0.19 0.67
CA MET A 70 0.11 0.01 2.11
C MET A 70 1.55 -0.27 2.51
N ASN A 71 2.24 -1.17 1.80
CA ASN A 71 3.65 -1.47 2.09
C ASN A 71 4.56 -0.24 1.95
N MET A 72 4.31 0.61 0.96
CA MET A 72 5.07 1.85 0.76
C MET A 72 4.79 2.85 1.89
N LYS A 73 3.52 3.06 2.20
CA LYS A 73 3.06 3.94 3.28
C LYS A 73 3.52 3.52 4.67
N ILE A 74 3.54 2.22 4.98
CA ILE A 74 4.10 1.69 6.24
C ILE A 74 5.59 2.00 6.34
N ARG A 75 6.33 1.86 5.23
CA ARG A 75 7.78 2.10 5.20
C ARG A 75 8.12 3.58 5.40
N ASP A 76 7.30 4.47 4.86
CA ASP A 76 7.53 5.92 4.92
C ASP A 76 6.97 6.57 6.19
N GLY A 77 6.32 5.80 7.08
CA GLY A 77 5.84 6.26 8.38
C GLY A 77 4.47 6.93 8.30
N TYR A 78 3.47 6.15 7.88
CA TYR A 78 2.09 6.58 7.67
C TYR A 78 1.53 7.53 8.76
N ASP A 79 1.25 8.78 8.37
CA ASP A 79 0.40 9.69 9.14
C ASP A 79 -1.06 9.44 8.76
N GLN A 80 -1.90 9.23 9.78
CA GLN A 80 -3.29 8.77 9.66
C GLN A 80 -4.26 9.73 8.95
N ASP A 81 -3.81 10.92 8.56
CA ASP A 81 -4.65 12.01 8.08
C ASP A 81 -4.81 12.06 6.55
N GLU A 82 -4.18 11.14 5.80
CA GLU A 82 -4.37 11.06 4.35
C GLU A 82 -5.68 10.36 3.97
N GLN A 83 -6.47 11.04 3.15
CA GLN A 83 -7.72 10.53 2.60
C GLN A 83 -7.39 9.41 1.62
N VAL A 84 -7.69 8.17 2.01
CA VAL A 84 -7.35 6.99 1.22
C VAL A 84 -8.43 6.74 0.16
N ALA A 85 -8.01 6.40 -1.07
CA ALA A 85 -8.93 6.10 -2.16
C ALA A 85 -9.90 4.94 -1.80
N PRO A 86 -11.15 4.96 -2.32
CA PRO A 86 -12.18 3.97 -1.97
C PRO A 86 -11.77 2.51 -2.19
N PHE A 87 -11.01 2.21 -3.24
CA PHE A 87 -10.55 0.84 -3.51
C PHE A 87 -9.56 0.32 -2.45
N ILE A 88 -8.77 1.22 -1.85
CA ILE A 88 -7.81 0.88 -0.79
C ILE A 88 -8.56 0.70 0.52
N PHE A 89 -9.51 1.60 0.83
CA PHE A 89 -10.32 1.50 2.04
C PHE A 89 -11.09 0.16 2.12
N ASN A 90 -11.56 -0.34 0.98
CA ASN A 90 -12.27 -1.62 0.90
C ASN A 90 -11.36 -2.83 0.62
N SER A 91 -10.04 -2.66 0.60
CA SER A 91 -9.08 -3.74 0.33
C SER A 91 -8.83 -4.60 1.57
N ASP A 92 -8.55 -5.89 1.33
CA ASP A 92 -8.18 -6.81 2.40
C ASP A 92 -6.84 -6.38 3.02
N ALA A 93 -5.92 -5.85 2.20
CA ALA A 93 -4.63 -5.32 2.64
C ALA A 93 -4.76 -4.18 3.67
N TYR A 94 -5.69 -3.25 3.47
CA TYR A 94 -5.92 -2.17 4.43
C TYR A 94 -6.50 -2.68 5.74
N HIS A 95 -7.46 -3.60 5.68
CA HIS A 95 -8.02 -4.22 6.87
C HIS A 95 -6.98 -5.03 7.65
N ALA A 96 -6.12 -5.79 6.96
CA ALA A 96 -5.01 -6.51 7.57
C ALA A 96 -4.02 -5.56 8.26
N TYR A 97 -3.75 -4.38 7.66
CA TYR A 97 -2.92 -3.35 8.28
C TYR A 97 -3.55 -2.77 9.55
N LEU A 98 -4.86 -2.48 9.54
CA LEU A 98 -5.58 -2.02 10.74
C LEU A 98 -5.53 -3.05 11.87
N ASP A 99 -5.76 -4.33 11.55
CA ASP A 99 -5.69 -5.42 12.51
C ASP A 99 -4.29 -5.55 13.12
N GLN A 100 -3.25 -5.43 12.30
CA GLN A 100 -1.86 -5.45 12.77
C GLN A 100 -1.57 -4.27 13.71
N LYS A 101 -2.08 -3.07 13.39
CA LYS A 101 -1.93 -1.90 14.25
C LYS A 101 -2.63 -2.09 15.60
N ILE A 102 -3.85 -2.63 15.60
CA ILE A 102 -4.60 -2.93 16.84
C ILE A 102 -3.84 -3.96 17.68
N ALA A 103 -3.29 -5.01 17.05
CA ALA A 103 -2.49 -6.00 17.74
C ALA A 103 -1.24 -5.38 18.37
N GLN A 104 -0.55 -4.49 17.64
CA GLN A 104 0.63 -3.78 18.14
C GLN A 104 0.28 -2.83 19.29
N GLU A 105 -0.83 -2.10 19.22
CA GLU A 105 -1.31 -1.27 20.33
C GLU A 105 -1.69 -2.10 21.56
N TYR A 106 -2.28 -3.28 21.36
CA TYR A 106 -2.57 -4.21 22.44
C TYR A 106 -1.29 -4.71 23.11
N GLU A 107 -0.29 -5.13 22.33
CA GLU A 107 1.01 -5.54 22.85
C GLU A 107 1.74 -4.41 23.58
N ASP A 108 1.74 -3.20 23.00
CA ASP A 108 2.33 -2.00 23.60
C ASP A 108 1.62 -1.60 24.91
N ASN A 109 0.31 -1.80 25.01
CA ASN A 109 -0.43 -1.58 26.26
C ASN A 109 -0.13 -2.64 27.32
N LEU A 110 0.00 -3.90 26.92
CA LEU A 110 0.21 -5.02 27.84
C LEU A 110 1.65 -5.07 28.37
N TYR A 111 2.63 -4.86 27.51
CA TYR A 111 4.05 -5.02 27.82
C TYR A 111 4.82 -3.68 27.88
N GLY A 112 4.19 -2.57 27.48
CA GLY A 112 4.87 -1.29 27.23
C GLY A 112 5.41 -1.25 25.80
N SER A 113 5.55 -0.06 25.20
CA SER A 113 6.12 0.03 23.84
C SER A 113 7.51 -0.59 23.76
N TYR A 114 7.90 -1.10 22.59
CA TYR A 114 9.23 -1.67 22.37
C TYR A 114 10.36 -0.75 22.89
N GLU A 115 10.26 0.55 22.61
CA GLU A 115 11.20 1.55 23.13
C GLU A 115 11.22 1.62 24.67
N LYS A 116 10.07 1.51 25.33
CA LYS A 116 9.99 1.51 26.80
C LYS A 116 10.54 0.23 27.41
N GLN A 117 10.33 -0.92 26.76
CA GLN A 117 10.85 -2.22 27.20
C GLN A 117 12.37 -2.30 27.09
N HIS A 118 12.92 -1.78 26.00
CA HIS A 118 14.35 -1.85 25.70
C HIS A 118 15.11 -0.57 26.06
N ARG A 119 14.47 0.36 26.79
CA ARG A 119 15.16 1.54 27.31
C ARG A 119 16.18 1.10 28.35
N LEU A 120 17.46 1.36 28.06
CA LEU A 120 18.54 1.22 29.03
C LEU A 120 18.19 2.02 30.29
N ARG A 121 18.13 1.33 31.43
CA ARG A 121 17.98 2.00 32.73
C ARG A 121 19.35 2.52 33.15
N TRP A 122 19.38 3.58 33.94
CA TRP A 122 20.64 4.08 34.51
C TRP A 122 21.40 2.99 35.29
N SER A 123 20.70 2.03 35.86
CA SER A 123 21.27 0.84 36.52
C SER A 123 21.97 -0.13 35.56
N ASP A 124 21.60 -0.20 34.28
CA ASP A 124 22.25 -1.06 33.27
C ASP A 124 23.55 -0.43 32.74
N VAL A 125 23.67 0.90 32.87
CA VAL A 125 24.82 1.69 32.40
C VAL A 125 25.85 1.88 33.53
N LEU A 126 25.40 1.97 34.77
CA LEU A 126 26.26 2.04 35.95
C LEU A 126 26.61 0.62 36.40
N ASN A 127 27.60 0.01 35.73
CA ASN A 127 28.34 -1.10 36.34
C ASN A 127 28.99 -0.56 37.62
N GLU A 128 28.54 -1.08 38.77
CA GLU A 128 29.13 -0.82 40.08
C GLU A 128 30.64 -1.12 40.03
N TYR A 129 31.45 -0.10 40.29
CA TYR A 129 32.86 -0.22 40.63
C TYR A 129 32.99 -0.51 42.13
#